data_AF-A0A0W0VA33-F1
#
_entry.id   AF-A0A0W0VA33-F1
#
_cell.length_a   1.000
_cell.length_b   1.000
_cell.length_c   1.000
_cell.angle_alpha   90.00
_cell.angle_beta   90.00
_cell.angle_gamma   90.00
#
_symmetry.space_group_name_H-M   'P 1'
#
loop_
_entity.id
_entity.type
_entity.pdbx_description
1 polymer ?
#
loop_
_entity_poly.entity_id
_entity_poly.type
_entity_poly.pdbx_seq_one_letter_code
_entity_poly.pdbx_strand_id
1 'polypeptide(L)'
;MLQPRQKAFIYFFFYSMFLLLLRSFLINSTLSYDEAEQIVFSQTLSAGYPAQPPLYNWLQWLSFKTFAVNLFSLSLVKFSLICAVLYVYHLICRAYFPNSLLAWGATLSWALIPNISYDFLPHRTHVILALLVSAGTWYWFIKAPPKRLLTWYVGLGILIGMGILAKFNYLLFLCVLLTAGLTIEEYRRRIFTTYILISLIIAVLLSSPYWLWLLQHRELGLHASYKLVIAGKGHFYGLLRLFEASLCFIGPLLAIKLFFPLSWQNASPTPEKQLLWRYHILLLPFLMVLVLFSGMNNVRTHWLVPLYFLYPLCLFSLIRIEKCSITVVKKYLFLCLAVQLAIISSWMIRVPKLADFPLKTVVQDIKSRPVNPTVIVSDSHWLLGSLMLNLAVKEGILINFEPHVHLSGPVLAAWEGTTKSPWWLAGLNPGERDDKIVTRIHKNSAISRLSWLAEP
;
A
#
# COMPACT_ATOMS: atom_id res chain seq x y z
N MET A 1 33.33 3.02 -14.31
CA MET A 1 32.32 4.01 -13.87
C MET A 1 30.93 3.37 -13.93
N LEU A 2 30.11 3.50 -12.89
CA LEU A 2 28.76 2.91 -12.86
C LEU A 2 27.84 3.54 -13.91
N GLN A 3 27.03 2.72 -14.59
CA GLN A 3 26.00 3.18 -15.51
C GLN A 3 24.94 4.03 -14.76
N PRO A 4 24.31 5.02 -15.41
CA PRO A 4 23.31 5.87 -14.75
C PRO A 4 22.18 5.11 -14.04
N ARG A 5 21.74 3.97 -14.60
CA ARG A 5 20.73 3.10 -13.98
C ARG A 5 21.23 2.44 -12.70
N GLN A 6 22.49 2.05 -12.63
CA GLN A 6 23.09 1.47 -11.43
C GLN A 6 23.17 2.50 -10.31
N LYS A 7 23.54 3.74 -10.64
CA LYS A 7 23.57 4.85 -9.67
C LYS A 7 22.19 5.11 -9.04
N ALA A 8 21.13 5.14 -9.85
CA ALA A 8 19.77 5.35 -9.37
C ALA A 8 19.33 4.23 -8.40
N PHE A 9 19.58 2.97 -8.74
CA PHE A 9 19.29 1.84 -7.86
C PHE A 9 20.00 1.98 -6.51
N ILE A 10 21.29 2.31 -6.53
CA ILE A 10 22.09 2.48 -5.31
C ILE A 10 21.50 3.58 -4.42
N TYR A 11 21.09 4.73 -4.97
CA TYR A 11 20.48 5.80 -4.18
C TYR A 11 19.16 5.37 -3.54
N PHE A 12 18.27 4.70 -4.29
CA PHE A 12 17.00 4.22 -3.73
C PHE A 12 17.20 3.09 -2.72
N PHE A 13 18.21 2.24 -2.91
CA PHE A 13 18.60 1.21 -1.97
C PHE A 13 19.03 1.84 -0.64
N PHE A 14 19.97 2.79 -0.66
CA PHE A 14 20.41 3.47 0.56
C PHE A 14 19.29 4.27 1.23
N TYR A 15 18.44 4.94 0.46
CA TYR A 15 17.26 5.62 1.00
C TYR A 15 16.30 4.66 1.70
N SER A 16 15.97 3.54 1.06
CA SER A 16 15.04 2.56 1.63
C SER A 16 15.64 1.80 2.82
N MET A 17 16.95 1.53 2.78
CA MET A 17 17.70 0.97 3.91
C MET A 17 17.71 1.95 5.08
N PHE A 18 17.93 3.24 4.84
CA PHE A 18 17.84 4.27 5.87
C PHE A 18 16.45 4.26 6.53
N LEU A 19 15.36 4.21 5.75
CA LEU A 19 14.00 4.13 6.30
C LEU A 19 13.74 2.84 7.08
N LEU A 20 14.26 1.70 6.60
CA LEU A 20 14.17 0.41 7.29
C LEU A 20 14.84 0.45 8.66
N LEU A 21 16.09 0.95 8.72
CA LEU A 21 16.84 1.08 9.96
C LEU A 21 16.15 2.08 10.91
N LEU A 22 15.68 3.20 10.37
CA LEU A 22 14.93 4.21 11.11
C LEU A 22 13.68 3.60 11.78
N ARG A 23 12.87 2.85 11.02
CA ARG A 23 11.67 2.20 11.54
C ARG A 23 11.98 1.12 12.58
N SER A 24 13.05 0.35 12.36
CA SER A 24 13.38 -0.82 13.16
C SER A 24 14.04 -0.47 14.49
N PHE A 25 14.82 0.62 14.55
CA PHE A 25 15.66 0.93 15.70
C PHE A 25 15.36 2.26 16.40
N LEU A 26 14.89 3.27 15.66
CA LEU A 26 14.73 4.63 16.18
C LEU A 26 13.28 5.00 16.47
N ILE A 27 12.33 4.40 15.74
CA ILE A 27 10.89 4.59 15.96
C ILE A 27 10.41 3.49 16.92
N ASN A 28 9.54 3.87 17.87
CA ASN A 28 9.03 2.96 18.91
C ASN A 28 8.33 1.70 18.33
N SER A 29 8.15 0.69 19.18
CA SER A 29 7.48 -0.57 18.81
C SER A 29 5.97 -0.47 18.61
N THR A 30 5.41 0.74 18.63
CA THR A 30 4.00 0.95 18.33
C THR A 30 3.78 0.65 16.86
N LEU A 31 2.83 -0.24 16.57
CA LEU A 31 2.47 -0.59 15.22
C LEU A 31 1.45 0.40 14.68
N SER A 32 1.52 0.66 13.37
CA SER A 32 0.37 1.22 12.67
C SER A 32 -0.72 0.16 12.46
N TYR A 33 -1.94 0.59 12.09
CA TYR A 33 -3.04 -0.33 11.77
C TYR A 33 -2.64 -1.36 10.70
N ASP A 34 -2.09 -0.90 9.56
CA ASP A 34 -1.66 -1.78 8.47
C ASP A 34 -0.54 -2.74 8.92
N GLU A 35 0.38 -2.28 9.77
CA GLU A 35 1.48 -3.08 10.32
C GLU A 35 0.97 -4.17 11.27
N ALA A 36 0.03 -3.84 12.15
CA ALA A 36 -0.59 -4.82 13.05
C ALA A 36 -1.45 -5.83 12.28
N GLU A 37 -2.20 -5.38 11.26
CA GLU A 37 -2.94 -6.25 10.34
C GLU A 37 -2.02 -7.29 9.71
N GLN A 38 -0.80 -6.90 9.31
CA GLN A 38 0.16 -7.81 8.71
C GLN A 38 0.68 -8.87 9.69
N ILE A 39 0.85 -8.54 10.97
CA ILE A 39 1.20 -9.52 12.00
C ILE A 39 0.08 -10.53 12.19
N VAL A 40 -1.17 -10.06 12.22
CA VAL A 40 -2.34 -10.93 12.41
C VAL A 40 -2.57 -11.83 11.21
N PHE A 41 -2.63 -11.29 9.99
CA PHE A 41 -3.02 -12.09 8.84
C PHE A 41 -1.86 -12.88 8.21
N SER A 42 -0.60 -12.51 8.44
CA SER A 42 0.53 -13.23 7.83
C SER A 42 1.10 -14.35 8.74
N GLN A 43 0.32 -14.81 9.73
CA GLN A 43 0.64 -15.99 10.55
C GLN A 43 0.70 -17.27 9.70
N THR A 44 -0.25 -17.40 8.76
CA THR A 44 -0.43 -18.56 7.88
C THR A 44 -0.43 -18.15 6.42
N LEU A 45 -0.04 -19.07 5.55
CA LEU A 45 -0.16 -18.90 4.10
C LEU A 45 -1.55 -19.36 3.68
N SER A 46 -2.41 -18.43 3.31
CA SER A 46 -3.79 -18.69 2.87
C SER A 46 -4.01 -18.21 1.45
N ALA A 47 -4.94 -18.82 0.73
CA ALA A 47 -5.35 -18.38 -0.60
C ALA A 47 -6.03 -17.00 -0.58
N GLY A 48 -6.59 -16.57 0.56
CA GLY A 48 -7.14 -15.23 0.73
C GLY A 48 -7.25 -14.81 2.19
N TYR A 49 -7.45 -13.51 2.38
CA TYR A 49 -7.52 -12.83 3.68
C TYR A 49 -8.68 -11.82 3.67
N PRO A 50 -9.13 -11.34 4.85
CA PRO A 50 -10.16 -10.31 4.91
C PRO A 50 -9.75 -9.03 4.18
N ALA A 51 -10.70 -8.39 3.51
CA ALA A 51 -10.64 -7.03 2.95
C ALA A 51 -9.61 -6.72 1.84
N GLN A 52 -8.50 -7.46 1.69
CA GLN A 52 -7.48 -7.22 0.66
C GLN A 52 -7.05 -8.52 -0.05
N PRO A 53 -6.63 -8.43 -1.33
CA PRO A 53 -5.97 -9.53 -2.02
C PRO A 53 -4.64 -9.95 -1.36
N PRO A 54 -4.16 -11.19 -1.58
CA PRO A 54 -3.26 -11.85 -0.63
C PRO A 54 -1.76 -11.66 -0.90
N LEU A 55 -1.34 -11.04 -2.01
CA LEU A 55 0.07 -11.05 -2.42
C LEU A 55 0.98 -10.37 -1.40
N TYR A 56 0.55 -9.26 -0.79
CA TYR A 56 1.34 -8.62 0.25
C TYR A 56 1.50 -9.54 1.47
N ASN A 57 0.42 -10.18 1.91
CA ASN A 57 0.44 -11.14 3.03
C ASN A 57 1.35 -12.34 2.73
N TRP A 58 1.40 -12.83 1.49
CA TRP A 58 2.32 -13.91 1.11
C TRP A 58 3.78 -13.48 1.21
N LEU A 59 4.11 -12.28 0.73
CA LEU A 59 5.46 -11.72 0.87
C LEU A 59 5.82 -11.51 2.34
N GLN A 60 4.86 -11.05 3.15
CA GLN A 60 5.06 -10.84 4.56
C GLN A 60 5.22 -12.14 5.35
N TRP A 61 4.42 -13.16 5.02
CA TRP A 61 4.53 -14.50 5.57
C TRP A 61 5.92 -15.09 5.29
N LEU A 62 6.41 -14.95 4.04
CA LEU A 62 7.75 -15.42 3.67
C LEU A 62 8.84 -14.70 4.49
N SER A 63 8.69 -13.38 4.69
CA SER A 63 9.59 -12.59 5.54
C SER A 63 9.58 -13.09 6.99
N PHE A 64 8.40 -13.33 7.58
CA PHE A 64 8.28 -13.87 8.93
C PHE A 64 8.81 -15.29 9.07
N LYS A 65 8.66 -16.14 8.05
CA LYS A 65 9.26 -17.49 8.05
C LYS A 65 10.78 -17.44 8.01
N THR A 66 11.36 -16.46 7.32
CA THR A 66 12.81 -16.34 7.16
C THR A 66 13.48 -15.65 8.34
N PHE A 67 12.88 -14.58 8.86
CA PHE A 67 13.51 -13.67 9.83
C PHE A 67 12.79 -13.62 11.19
N ALA A 68 11.81 -14.51 11.42
CA ALA A 68 10.88 -14.47 12.55
C ALA A 68 10.01 -13.19 12.60
N VAL A 69 9.00 -13.18 13.48
CA VAL A 69 8.11 -12.03 13.66
C VAL A 69 8.81 -10.96 14.51
N ASN A 70 9.16 -9.84 13.88
CA ASN A 70 9.73 -8.66 14.53
C ASN A 70 9.52 -7.42 13.66
N LEU A 71 9.86 -6.23 14.17
CA LEU A 71 9.70 -4.97 13.42
C LEU A 71 10.55 -4.92 12.15
N PHE A 72 11.74 -5.53 12.17
CA PHE A 72 12.63 -5.56 11.03
C PHE A 72 12.01 -6.37 9.88
N SER A 73 11.58 -7.60 10.14
CA SER A 73 10.96 -8.48 9.14
C SER A 73 9.63 -7.94 8.61
N LEU A 74 8.85 -7.27 9.46
CA LEU A 74 7.65 -6.52 9.08
C LEU A 74 7.99 -5.36 8.13
N SER A 75 9.01 -4.58 8.48
CA SER A 75 9.38 -3.37 7.72
C SER A 75 10.13 -3.69 6.42
N LEU A 76 10.86 -4.81 6.38
CA LEU A 76 11.70 -5.23 5.26
C LEU A 76 10.90 -5.30 3.96
N VAL A 77 9.74 -5.98 3.97
CA VAL A 77 8.90 -6.12 2.79
C VAL A 77 8.46 -4.75 2.26
N LYS A 78 7.94 -3.89 3.15
CA LYS A 78 7.50 -2.54 2.78
C LYS A 78 8.62 -1.72 2.13
N PHE A 79 9.79 -1.65 2.77
CA PHE A 79 10.89 -0.81 2.26
C PHE A 79 11.60 -1.41 1.04
N SER A 80 11.62 -2.74 0.89
CA SER A 80 12.04 -3.38 -0.37
C SER A 80 11.11 -3.00 -1.53
N LEU A 81 9.79 -2.98 -1.30
CA LEU A 81 8.82 -2.55 -2.31
C LEU A 81 8.94 -1.05 -2.63
N ILE A 82 9.21 -0.19 -1.63
CA ILE A 82 9.50 1.24 -1.84
C ILE A 82 10.75 1.42 -2.72
N CYS A 83 11.83 0.68 -2.46
CA CYS A 83 13.02 0.71 -3.29
C CYS A 83 12.70 0.32 -4.74
N ALA A 84 11.96 -0.78 -4.92
CA ALA A 84 11.60 -1.27 -6.25
C ALA A 84 10.73 -0.27 -7.02
N VAL A 85 9.71 0.32 -6.37
CA VAL A 85 8.78 1.23 -7.05
C VAL A 85 9.43 2.55 -7.42
N LEU A 86 10.30 3.09 -6.56
CA LEU A 86 11.12 4.28 -6.89
C LEU A 86 12.05 4.00 -8.07
N TYR A 87 12.69 2.83 -8.08
CA TYR A 87 13.57 2.44 -9.17
C TYR A 87 12.83 2.31 -10.50
N VAL A 88 11.71 1.56 -10.52
CA VAL A 88 10.90 1.37 -11.74
C VAL A 88 10.32 2.71 -12.22
N TYR A 89 9.82 3.56 -11.31
CA TYR A 89 9.33 4.88 -11.68
C TYR A 89 10.43 5.79 -12.25
N HIS A 90 11.65 5.72 -11.71
CA HIS A 90 12.79 6.41 -12.30
C HIS A 90 13.13 5.89 -13.71
N LEU A 91 13.04 4.58 -13.94
CA LEU A 91 13.23 4.00 -15.28
C LEU A 91 12.18 4.50 -16.27
N ILE A 92 10.93 4.68 -15.84
CA ILE A 92 9.89 5.34 -16.63
C ILE A 92 10.32 6.77 -16.93
N CYS A 93 10.66 7.58 -15.91
CA CYS A 93 11.09 8.97 -16.12
C CYS A 93 12.29 9.09 -17.08
N ARG A 94 13.26 8.18 -17.01
CA ARG A 94 14.41 8.11 -17.93
C ARG A 94 14.05 7.72 -19.36
N ALA A 95 12.96 6.99 -19.57
CA ALA A 95 12.47 6.67 -20.90
C ALA A 95 11.88 7.91 -21.60
N TYR A 96 11.26 8.81 -20.83
CA TYR A 96 10.67 10.06 -21.35
C TYR A 96 11.67 11.22 -21.46
N PHE A 97 12.69 11.26 -20.59
CA PHE A 97 13.65 12.35 -20.53
C PHE A 97 15.09 11.85 -20.70
N PRO A 98 15.74 12.12 -21.85
CA PRO A 98 17.17 11.85 -22.03
C PRO A 98 18.04 12.61 -21.03
N ASN A 99 17.65 13.85 -20.69
CA ASN A 99 18.32 14.67 -19.69
C ASN A 99 18.12 14.06 -18.28
N SER A 100 19.24 13.62 -17.69
CA SER A 100 19.24 12.96 -16.38
C SER A 100 18.66 13.80 -15.25
N LEU A 101 18.89 15.12 -15.26
CA LEU A 101 18.44 16.00 -14.19
C LEU A 101 16.92 16.22 -14.23
N LEU A 102 16.34 16.34 -15.42
CA LEU A 102 14.88 16.44 -15.58
C LEU A 102 14.19 15.14 -15.20
N ALA A 103 14.77 13.98 -15.54
CA ALA A 103 14.25 12.70 -15.09
C ALA A 103 14.27 12.56 -13.57
N TRP A 104 15.35 12.99 -12.91
CA TRP A 104 15.40 13.07 -11.44
C TRP A 104 14.39 14.07 -10.90
N GLY A 105 14.17 15.20 -11.59
CA GLY A 105 13.12 16.16 -11.24
C GLY A 105 11.75 15.50 -11.16
N ALA A 106 11.32 14.86 -12.25
CA ALA A 106 10.05 14.15 -12.32
C ALA A 106 9.94 12.99 -11.30
N THR A 107 11.07 12.33 -11.01
CA THR A 107 11.12 11.23 -10.03
C THR A 107 10.94 11.76 -8.61
N LEU A 108 11.71 12.78 -8.21
CA LEU A 108 11.69 13.34 -6.86
C LEU A 108 10.44 14.19 -6.60
N SER A 109 9.69 14.60 -7.62
CA SER A 109 8.39 15.25 -7.46
C SER A 109 7.38 14.42 -6.64
N TRP A 110 7.56 13.10 -6.51
CA TRP A 110 6.76 12.30 -5.57
C TRP A 110 6.89 12.77 -4.12
N ALA A 111 7.99 13.43 -3.73
CA ALA A 111 8.13 14.09 -2.44
C ALA A 111 7.01 15.11 -2.17
N LEU A 112 6.49 15.74 -3.23
CA LEU A 112 5.45 16.76 -3.16
C LEU A 112 4.04 16.16 -3.08
N ILE A 113 3.85 14.85 -3.28
CA ILE A 113 2.55 14.18 -3.22
C ILE A 113 2.40 13.51 -1.86
N PRO A 114 1.64 14.07 -0.88
CA PRO A 114 1.60 13.54 0.48
C PRO A 114 1.12 12.08 0.55
N ASN A 115 0.22 11.69 -0.36
CA ASN A 115 -0.26 10.31 -0.51
C ASN A 115 0.81 9.28 -0.91
N ILE A 116 1.99 9.75 -1.33
CA ILE A 116 3.18 8.93 -1.61
C ILE A 116 4.26 9.23 -0.57
N SER A 117 4.64 10.50 -0.40
CA SER A 117 5.81 10.90 0.39
C SER A 117 5.65 10.71 1.89
N TYR A 118 4.44 10.95 2.42
CA TYR A 118 4.13 10.77 3.84
C TYR A 118 3.44 9.44 4.10
N ASP A 119 2.36 9.13 3.37
CA ASP A 119 1.49 7.98 3.63
C ASP A 119 2.23 6.63 3.59
N PHE A 120 3.27 6.50 2.75
CA PHE A 120 4.04 5.25 2.61
C PHE A 120 5.00 4.97 3.78
N LEU A 121 5.27 5.97 4.63
CA LEU A 121 6.15 5.79 5.78
C LEU A 121 5.46 4.94 6.87
N PRO A 122 4.32 5.36 7.46
CA PRO A 122 3.62 4.57 8.47
C PRO A 122 2.65 3.51 7.89
N HIS A 123 2.14 3.65 6.67
CA HIS A 123 0.98 2.89 6.18
C HIS A 123 1.17 2.39 4.73
N ARG A 124 0.08 1.88 4.15
CA ARG A 124 -0.16 1.65 2.71
C ARG A 124 0.53 0.44 2.08
N THR A 125 0.78 -0.62 2.86
CA THR A 125 1.40 -1.88 2.42
C THR A 125 0.91 -2.37 1.05
N HIS A 126 -0.38 -2.69 0.94
CA HIS A 126 -1.03 -3.19 -0.29
C HIS A 126 -1.04 -2.17 -1.44
N VAL A 127 -1.12 -0.87 -1.13
CA VAL A 127 -1.13 0.20 -2.15
C VAL A 127 0.26 0.37 -2.78
N ILE A 128 1.33 0.28 -1.99
CA ILE A 128 2.71 0.33 -2.47
C ILE A 128 2.96 -0.81 -3.47
N LEU A 129 2.50 -2.02 -3.13
CA LEU A 129 2.60 -3.19 -4.02
C LEU A 129 1.80 -2.98 -5.32
N ALA A 130 0.55 -2.52 -5.23
CA ALA A 130 -0.26 -2.21 -6.41
C ALA A 130 0.40 -1.13 -7.28
N LEU A 131 0.99 -0.09 -6.66
CA LEU A 131 1.73 0.95 -7.38
C LEU A 131 2.97 0.37 -8.10
N LEU A 132 3.72 -0.52 -7.47
CA LEU A 132 4.86 -1.20 -8.10
C LEU A 132 4.41 -1.96 -9.36
N VAL A 133 3.33 -2.73 -9.26
CA VAL A 133 2.81 -3.50 -10.38
C VAL A 133 2.22 -2.58 -11.47
N SER A 134 1.53 -1.49 -11.10
CA SER A 134 1.08 -0.45 -12.04
C SER A 134 2.26 0.19 -12.79
N ALA A 135 3.32 0.57 -12.07
CA ALA A 135 4.54 1.12 -12.68
C ALA A 135 5.23 0.09 -13.58
N GLY A 136 5.32 -1.18 -13.16
CA GLY A 136 5.85 -2.26 -13.99
C GLY A 136 5.03 -2.49 -15.27
N THR A 137 3.71 -2.42 -15.17
CA THR A 137 2.78 -2.53 -16.31
C THR A 137 2.93 -1.35 -17.26
N TRP A 138 3.02 -0.11 -16.74
CA TRP A 138 3.30 1.07 -17.55
C TRP A 138 4.65 0.95 -18.27
N TYR A 139 5.69 0.51 -17.54
CA TYR A 139 7.03 0.31 -18.09
C TYR A 139 7.03 -0.73 -19.21
N TRP A 140 6.26 -1.82 -19.06
CA TRP A 140 6.04 -2.80 -20.13
C TRP A 140 5.43 -2.16 -21.39
N PHE A 141 4.44 -1.28 -21.24
CA PHE A 141 3.82 -0.61 -22.38
C PHE A 141 4.82 0.26 -23.14
N ILE A 142 5.57 1.12 -22.45
CA ILE A 142 6.46 2.08 -23.13
C ILE A 142 7.77 1.46 -23.62
N LYS A 143 8.16 0.29 -23.09
CA LYS A 143 9.41 -0.36 -23.48
C LYS A 143 9.24 -1.07 -24.82
N ALA A 144 10.22 -0.94 -25.72
CA ALA A 144 10.25 -1.69 -26.96
C ALA A 144 10.29 -3.21 -26.67
N PRO A 145 9.43 -4.02 -27.32
CA PRO A 145 9.39 -5.46 -27.09
C PRO A 145 10.70 -6.13 -27.53
N PRO A 146 11.19 -7.15 -26.80
CA PRO A 146 12.36 -7.93 -27.21
C PRO A 146 12.02 -8.83 -28.41
N LYS A 147 13.06 -9.43 -29.04
CA LYS A 147 12.89 -10.40 -30.14
C LYS A 147 11.96 -11.58 -29.77
N ARG A 148 12.00 -12.03 -28.51
CA ARG A 148 11.17 -13.13 -28.00
C ARG A 148 9.87 -12.57 -27.42
N LEU A 149 8.83 -12.47 -28.26
CA LEU A 149 7.53 -11.95 -27.85
C LEU A 149 6.86 -12.83 -26.77
N LEU A 150 7.00 -14.15 -26.84
CA LEU A 150 6.42 -15.06 -25.85
C LEU A 150 6.78 -14.66 -24.40
N THR A 151 8.08 -14.51 -24.12
CA THR A 151 8.57 -14.12 -22.78
C THR A 151 8.07 -12.74 -22.35
N TRP A 152 7.85 -11.84 -23.32
CA TRP A 152 7.33 -10.51 -23.06
C TRP A 152 5.88 -10.55 -22.59
N TYR A 153 5.03 -11.35 -23.24
CA TYR A 153 3.62 -11.52 -22.85
C TYR A 153 3.44 -12.40 -21.61
N VAL A 154 4.32 -13.37 -21.34
CA VAL A 154 4.38 -14.04 -20.04
C VAL A 154 4.63 -13.01 -18.93
N GLY A 155 5.58 -12.10 -19.12
CA GLY A 155 5.84 -10.99 -18.19
C GLY A 155 4.61 -10.10 -17.95
N LEU A 156 3.86 -9.76 -18.99
CA LEU A 156 2.61 -9.01 -18.84
C LEU A 156 1.56 -9.81 -18.03
N GLY A 157 1.41 -11.11 -18.29
CA GLY A 157 0.50 -11.96 -17.54
C GLY A 157 0.84 -12.05 -16.05
N ILE A 158 2.14 -12.15 -15.73
CA ILE A 158 2.62 -12.10 -14.35
C ILE A 158 2.26 -10.75 -13.71
N LEU A 159 2.49 -9.63 -14.39
CA LEU A 159 2.12 -8.30 -13.89
C LEU A 159 0.61 -8.19 -13.65
N ILE A 160 -0.23 -8.65 -14.58
CA ILE A 160 -1.70 -8.60 -14.40
C ILE A 160 -2.13 -9.48 -13.22
N GLY A 161 -1.62 -10.72 -13.14
CA GLY A 161 -1.94 -11.63 -12.03
C GLY A 161 -1.47 -11.09 -10.68
N MET A 162 -0.24 -10.54 -10.60
CA MET A 162 0.25 -9.86 -9.39
C MET A 162 -0.60 -8.65 -9.03
N GLY A 163 -1.08 -7.90 -10.02
CA GLY A 163 -1.91 -6.72 -9.79
C GLY A 163 -3.27 -7.06 -9.21
N ILE A 164 -3.91 -8.11 -9.72
CA ILE A 164 -5.13 -8.71 -9.16
C ILE A 164 -4.89 -9.11 -7.69
N LEU A 165 -3.79 -9.82 -7.44
CA LEU A 165 -3.43 -10.31 -6.11
C LEU A 165 -2.89 -9.21 -5.17
N ALA A 166 -2.61 -8.00 -5.66
CA ALA A 166 -2.13 -6.88 -4.86
C ALA A 166 -3.27 -5.97 -4.39
N LYS A 167 -4.09 -5.47 -5.31
CA LYS A 167 -5.22 -4.58 -5.00
C LYS A 167 -6.11 -4.36 -6.22
N PHE A 168 -7.44 -4.39 -6.05
CA PHE A 168 -8.38 -4.17 -7.16
C PHE A 168 -8.26 -2.79 -7.84
N ASN A 169 -7.69 -1.78 -7.19
CA ASN A 169 -7.42 -0.48 -7.82
C ASN A 169 -6.42 -0.58 -8.98
N TYR A 170 -5.58 -1.62 -9.01
CA TYR A 170 -4.74 -1.93 -10.16
C TYR A 170 -5.58 -2.17 -11.43
N LEU A 171 -6.73 -2.85 -11.31
CA LEU A 171 -7.61 -3.12 -12.45
C LEU A 171 -8.20 -1.84 -13.02
N LEU A 172 -8.56 -0.87 -12.17
CA LEU A 172 -9.00 0.45 -12.62
C LEU A 172 -7.90 1.16 -13.42
N PHE A 173 -6.66 1.14 -12.92
CA PHE A 173 -5.50 1.65 -13.64
C PHE A 173 -5.32 0.94 -14.98
N LEU A 174 -5.40 -0.39 -15.00
CA LEU A 174 -5.23 -1.20 -16.20
C LEU A 174 -6.31 -0.89 -17.24
N CYS A 175 -7.57 -0.70 -16.83
CA CYS A 175 -8.65 -0.28 -17.73
C CYS A 175 -8.37 1.08 -18.39
N VAL A 176 -7.95 2.09 -17.61
CA VAL A 176 -7.62 3.41 -18.17
C VAL A 176 -6.40 3.32 -19.09
N LEU A 177 -5.39 2.52 -18.74
CA LEU A 177 -4.22 2.28 -19.59
C LEU A 177 -4.58 1.60 -20.90
N LEU A 178 -5.40 0.54 -20.87
CA LEU A 178 -5.82 -0.18 -22.06
C LEU A 178 -6.68 0.70 -22.96
N THR A 179 -7.66 1.43 -22.41
CA THR A 179 -8.48 2.37 -23.20
C THR A 179 -7.62 3.44 -23.86
N ALA A 180 -6.67 4.04 -23.14
CA ALA A 180 -5.71 4.98 -23.73
C ALA A 180 -4.85 4.31 -24.82
N GLY A 181 -4.34 3.11 -24.57
CA GLY A 181 -3.53 2.35 -25.52
C GLY A 181 -4.26 2.00 -26.81
N LEU A 182 -5.54 1.60 -26.73
CA LEU A 182 -6.37 1.26 -27.89
C LEU A 182 -6.54 2.41 -28.90
N THR A 183 -6.44 3.65 -28.43
CA THR A 183 -6.53 4.82 -29.29
C THR A 183 -5.26 5.05 -30.14
N ILE A 184 -4.13 4.42 -29.79
CA ILE A 184 -2.82 4.63 -30.42
C ILE A 184 -2.45 3.37 -31.20
N GLU A 185 -2.15 3.50 -32.49
CA GLU A 185 -1.94 2.35 -33.37
C GLU A 185 -0.86 1.38 -32.85
N GLU A 186 0.27 1.91 -32.37
CA GLU A 186 1.36 1.06 -31.86
C GLU A 186 0.91 0.18 -30.70
N TYR A 187 0.25 0.75 -29.69
CA TYR A 187 -0.20 -0.03 -28.53
C TYR A 187 -1.41 -0.89 -28.85
N ARG A 188 -2.27 -0.47 -29.78
CA ARG A 188 -3.36 -1.29 -30.31
C ARG A 188 -2.83 -2.59 -30.92
N ARG A 189 -1.73 -2.54 -31.68
CA ARG A 189 -1.06 -3.76 -32.22
C ARG A 189 -0.47 -4.66 -31.12
N ARG A 190 -0.03 -4.08 -29.99
CA ARG A 190 0.44 -4.85 -28.82
C ARG A 190 -0.71 -5.48 -28.02
N ILE A 191 -1.89 -4.85 -28.02
CA ILE A 191 -3.07 -5.40 -27.35
C ILE A 191 -3.72 -6.49 -28.20
N PHE A 192 -3.90 -6.23 -29.50
CA PHE A 192 -4.51 -7.17 -30.45
C PHE A 192 -3.46 -8.07 -31.10
N THR A 193 -2.88 -8.97 -30.32
CA THR A 193 -2.02 -10.04 -30.79
C THR A 193 -2.42 -11.36 -30.16
N THR A 194 -2.17 -12.49 -30.82
CA THR A 194 -2.48 -13.83 -30.27
C THR A 194 -1.72 -14.11 -28.97
N TYR A 195 -0.55 -13.52 -28.76
CA TYR A 195 0.23 -13.65 -27.53
C TYR A 195 -0.46 -13.05 -26.30
N ILE A 196 -1.45 -12.14 -26.46
CA ILE A 196 -2.19 -11.59 -25.31
C ILE A 196 -2.95 -12.69 -24.57
N LEU A 197 -3.38 -13.75 -25.28
CA LEU A 197 -4.02 -14.90 -24.66
C LEU A 197 -3.11 -15.58 -23.64
N ILE A 198 -1.79 -15.58 -23.89
CA ILE A 198 -0.80 -16.12 -22.95
C ILE A 198 -0.75 -15.26 -21.70
N SER A 199 -0.78 -13.92 -21.85
CA SER A 199 -0.87 -13.02 -20.68
C SER A 199 -2.13 -13.29 -19.85
N LEU A 200 -3.28 -13.47 -20.52
CA LEU A 200 -4.55 -13.75 -19.84
C LEU A 200 -4.53 -15.11 -19.12
N ILE A 201 -4.03 -16.16 -19.78
CA ILE A 201 -3.90 -17.50 -19.17
C ILE A 201 -2.99 -17.43 -17.94
N ILE A 202 -1.81 -16.82 -18.05
CA ILE A 202 -0.88 -16.70 -16.92
C ILE A 202 -1.50 -15.88 -15.78
N ALA A 203 -2.18 -14.78 -16.08
CA ALA A 203 -2.85 -13.97 -15.07
C ALA A 203 -3.94 -14.76 -14.33
N VAL A 204 -4.77 -15.51 -15.07
CA VAL A 204 -5.82 -16.37 -14.50
C VAL A 204 -5.21 -17.48 -13.65
N LEU A 205 -4.22 -18.20 -14.16
CA LEU A 205 -3.57 -19.29 -13.41
C LEU A 205 -2.94 -18.76 -12.12
N LEU A 206 -2.19 -17.65 -12.20
CA LEU A 206 -1.52 -17.06 -11.04
C LEU A 206 -2.52 -16.58 -9.99
N SER A 207 -3.63 -15.96 -10.41
CA SER A 207 -4.66 -15.45 -9.49
C SER A 207 -5.73 -16.46 -9.09
N SER A 208 -5.76 -17.65 -9.71
CA SER A 208 -6.81 -18.65 -9.51
C SER A 208 -7.00 -19.12 -8.07
N PRO A 209 -5.96 -19.31 -7.22
CA PRO A 209 -6.20 -19.76 -5.85
C PRO A 209 -7.03 -18.74 -5.06
N TYR A 210 -6.74 -17.45 -5.25
CA TYR A 210 -7.47 -16.37 -4.62
C TYR A 210 -8.91 -16.28 -5.14
N TRP A 211 -9.13 -16.42 -6.45
CA TRP A 211 -10.48 -16.39 -7.01
C TRP A 211 -11.35 -17.53 -6.47
N LEU A 212 -10.82 -18.75 -6.43
CA LEU A 212 -11.54 -19.91 -5.88
C LEU A 212 -11.88 -19.69 -4.39
N TRP A 213 -10.95 -19.16 -3.61
CA TRP A 213 -11.20 -18.80 -2.22
C TRP A 213 -12.25 -17.70 -2.08
N LEU A 214 -12.17 -16.65 -2.90
CA LEU A 214 -13.07 -15.50 -2.87
C LEU A 214 -14.51 -15.88 -3.21
N LEU A 215 -14.72 -16.86 -4.11
CA LEU A 215 -16.05 -17.37 -4.44
C LEU A 215 -16.76 -17.99 -3.22
N GLN A 216 -15.99 -18.60 -2.32
CA GLN A 216 -16.50 -19.22 -1.09
C GLN A 216 -16.59 -18.23 0.08
N HIS A 217 -15.77 -17.17 0.08
CA HIS A 217 -15.60 -16.24 1.20
C HIS A 217 -15.85 -14.77 0.81
N ARG A 218 -16.86 -14.52 -0.03
CA ARG A 218 -17.11 -13.19 -0.64
C ARG A 218 -17.25 -12.08 0.41
N GLU A 219 -18.01 -12.32 1.47
CA GLU A 219 -18.25 -11.33 2.53
C GLU A 219 -16.96 -10.93 3.24
N LEU A 220 -16.06 -11.91 3.49
CA LEU A 220 -14.76 -11.69 4.11
C LEU A 220 -13.80 -10.96 3.16
N GLY A 221 -13.63 -11.48 1.95
CA GLY A 221 -12.67 -10.95 0.97
C GLY A 221 -13.04 -9.56 0.46
N LEU A 222 -14.35 -9.26 0.36
CA LEU A 222 -14.87 -7.96 -0.06
C LEU A 222 -15.34 -7.10 1.11
N HIS A 223 -14.98 -7.44 2.35
CA HIS A 223 -15.40 -6.70 3.54
C HIS A 223 -15.03 -5.22 3.47
N ALA A 224 -13.96 -4.80 2.77
CA ALA A 224 -13.64 -3.39 2.61
C ALA A 224 -14.66 -2.56 1.79
N SER A 225 -15.59 -3.21 1.08
CA SER A 225 -16.56 -2.56 0.18
C SER A 225 -17.52 -1.62 0.90
N TYR A 226 -17.84 -1.84 2.19
CA TYR A 226 -18.68 -0.91 2.96
C TYR A 226 -18.06 0.50 3.01
N LYS A 227 -16.72 0.61 2.92
CA LYS A 227 -16.03 1.91 2.95
C LYS A 227 -16.32 2.74 1.71
N LEU A 228 -16.84 2.16 0.64
CA LEU A 228 -17.10 2.82 -0.64
C LEU A 228 -18.35 3.71 -0.58
N VAL A 229 -19.27 3.44 0.37
CA VAL A 229 -20.55 4.13 0.51
C VAL A 229 -20.71 4.65 1.95
N ILE A 230 -20.95 5.94 2.07
CA ILE A 230 -21.42 6.62 3.29
C ILE A 230 -22.93 6.72 3.19
N ALA A 231 -23.63 6.20 4.21
CA ALA A 231 -25.08 6.26 4.29
C ALA A 231 -25.59 7.72 4.23
N GLY A 232 -26.66 7.95 3.47
CA GLY A 232 -27.28 9.27 3.32
C GLY A 232 -26.55 10.24 2.39
N LYS A 233 -25.49 9.81 1.68
CA LYS A 233 -24.80 10.64 0.66
C LYS A 233 -25.14 10.15 -0.75
N GLY A 234 -25.46 11.10 -1.64
CA GLY A 234 -25.74 10.81 -3.05
C GLY A 234 -24.49 10.83 -3.95
N HIS A 235 -24.68 10.58 -5.25
CA HIS A 235 -23.59 10.49 -6.23
C HIS A 235 -22.82 11.81 -6.40
N PHE A 236 -23.49 12.96 -6.26
CA PHE A 236 -22.85 14.28 -6.31
C PHE A 236 -21.76 14.44 -5.23
N TYR A 237 -22.00 13.91 -4.03
CA TYR A 237 -21.00 13.89 -2.97
C TYR A 237 -19.78 13.05 -3.37
N GLY A 238 -20.01 11.90 -4.03
CA GLY A 238 -18.94 11.08 -4.59
C GLY A 238 -18.08 11.82 -5.62
N LEU A 239 -18.71 12.57 -6.53
CA LEU A 239 -18.00 13.38 -7.51
C LEU A 239 -17.18 14.50 -6.85
N LEU A 240 -17.73 15.17 -5.84
CA LEU A 240 -17.00 16.16 -5.05
C LEU A 240 -15.79 15.54 -4.36
N ARG A 241 -15.96 14.37 -3.72
CA ARG A 241 -14.85 13.61 -3.10
C ARG A 241 -13.79 13.21 -4.12
N LEU A 242 -14.17 12.79 -5.31
CA LEU A 242 -13.23 12.48 -6.39
C LEU A 242 -12.44 13.72 -6.82
N PHE A 243 -13.11 14.87 -6.93
CA PHE A 243 -12.46 16.14 -7.27
C PHE A 243 -11.49 16.59 -6.17
N GLU A 244 -11.92 16.61 -4.90
CA GLU A 244 -11.07 16.86 -3.73
C GLU A 244 -9.85 15.94 -3.74
N ALA A 245 -10.06 14.65 -3.93
CA ALA A 245 -9.00 13.66 -3.94
C ALA A 245 -8.01 13.90 -5.09
N SER A 246 -8.51 14.26 -6.28
CA SER A 246 -7.67 14.62 -7.44
C SER A 246 -6.80 15.85 -7.17
N LEU A 247 -7.35 16.86 -6.50
CA LEU A 247 -6.61 18.06 -6.13
C LEU A 247 -5.47 17.77 -5.16
N CYS A 248 -5.59 16.76 -4.27
CA CYS A 248 -4.49 16.36 -3.39
C CYS A 248 -3.25 15.83 -4.15
N PHE A 249 -3.42 15.31 -5.37
CA PHE A 249 -2.30 14.88 -6.22
C PHE A 249 -1.77 16.02 -7.08
N ILE A 250 -2.67 16.82 -7.69
CA ILE A 250 -2.30 17.83 -8.69
C ILE A 250 -1.85 19.14 -8.02
N GLY A 251 -2.52 19.57 -6.96
CA GLY A 251 -2.32 20.85 -6.29
C GLY A 251 -0.87 21.09 -5.85
N PRO A 252 -0.26 20.18 -5.06
CA PRO A 252 1.13 20.33 -4.65
C PRO A 252 2.13 20.35 -5.81
N LEU A 253 1.80 19.67 -6.92
CA LEU A 253 2.65 19.63 -8.12
C LEU A 253 2.63 20.94 -8.90
N LEU A 254 1.70 21.86 -8.62
CA LEU A 254 1.73 23.21 -9.20
C LEU A 254 3.00 23.98 -8.84
N ALA A 255 3.71 23.59 -7.77
CA ALA A 255 5.05 24.09 -7.46
C ALA A 255 6.03 23.92 -8.64
N ILE A 256 5.85 22.92 -9.52
CA ILE A 256 6.67 22.75 -10.73
C ILE A 256 6.62 24.00 -11.62
N LYS A 257 5.46 24.67 -11.72
CA LYS A 257 5.29 25.91 -12.53
C LYS A 257 6.13 27.08 -12.03
N LEU A 258 6.48 27.10 -10.74
CA LEU A 258 7.31 28.15 -10.14
C LEU A 258 8.77 28.04 -10.58
N PHE A 259 9.21 26.85 -10.96
CA PHE A 259 10.58 26.59 -11.40
C PHE A 259 10.69 26.47 -12.92
N PHE A 260 9.66 25.95 -13.59
CA PHE A 260 9.74 25.62 -15.00
C PHE A 260 8.61 26.23 -15.81
N PRO A 261 8.92 26.93 -16.92
CA PRO A 261 7.89 27.40 -17.84
C PRO A 261 7.25 26.19 -18.54
N LEU A 262 5.94 26.03 -18.35
CA LEU A 262 5.14 24.98 -18.99
C LEU A 262 4.57 25.46 -20.33
N SER A 263 4.52 24.56 -21.31
CA SER A 263 4.08 24.87 -22.66
C SER A 263 3.59 23.64 -23.41
N TRP A 264 2.43 23.78 -24.03
CA TRP A 264 1.81 22.75 -24.87
C TRP A 264 2.51 22.57 -26.22
N GLN A 265 3.34 23.54 -26.65
CA GLN A 265 4.05 23.53 -27.94
C GLN A 265 5.19 22.50 -28.04
N ASN A 266 5.60 21.86 -26.93
CA ASN A 266 6.81 21.02 -26.86
C ASN A 266 6.60 19.52 -27.10
N ALA A 267 5.44 19.11 -27.61
CA ALA A 267 5.12 17.70 -27.79
C ALA A 267 5.48 17.22 -29.19
N SER A 268 6.75 16.83 -29.42
CA SER A 268 7.03 15.86 -30.49
C SER A 268 6.23 14.58 -30.19
N PRO A 269 5.33 14.13 -31.08
CA PRO A 269 4.30 13.17 -30.73
C PRO A 269 4.84 11.73 -30.78
N THR A 270 5.73 11.37 -29.84
CA THR A 270 6.12 9.96 -29.70
C THR A 270 4.95 9.15 -29.13
N PRO A 271 4.82 7.86 -29.47
CA PRO A 271 3.76 7.00 -28.97
C PRO A 271 3.68 6.99 -27.43
N GLU A 272 4.80 6.95 -26.71
CA GLU A 272 4.86 7.00 -25.24
C GLU A 272 4.30 8.30 -24.67
N LYS A 273 4.60 9.45 -25.29
CA LYS A 273 4.03 10.74 -24.91
C LYS A 273 2.53 10.80 -25.20
N GLN A 274 2.09 10.28 -26.35
CA GLN A 274 0.66 10.19 -26.66
C GLN A 274 -0.07 9.34 -25.63
N LEU A 275 0.49 8.19 -25.23
CA LEU A 275 -0.09 7.32 -24.20
C LEU A 275 -0.22 8.05 -22.86
N LEU A 276 0.85 8.74 -22.45
CA LEU A 276 0.86 9.54 -21.23
C LEU A 276 -0.28 10.57 -21.24
N TRP A 277 -0.40 11.36 -22.31
CA TRP A 277 -1.43 12.38 -22.43
C TRP A 277 -2.85 11.79 -22.47
N ARG A 278 -3.09 10.79 -23.31
CA ARG A 278 -4.41 10.17 -23.45
C ARG A 278 -4.84 9.45 -22.17
N TYR A 279 -3.92 8.82 -21.45
CA TYR A 279 -4.19 8.27 -20.12
C TYR A 279 -4.71 9.34 -19.16
N HIS A 280 -4.04 10.49 -19.06
CA HIS A 280 -4.47 11.57 -18.15
C HIS A 280 -5.79 12.24 -18.59
N ILE A 281 -6.02 12.37 -19.90
CA ILE A 281 -7.29 12.90 -20.45
C ILE A 281 -8.46 11.96 -20.10
N LEU A 282 -8.26 10.65 -20.22
CA LEU A 282 -9.30 9.65 -19.98
C LEU A 282 -9.51 9.33 -18.50
N LEU A 283 -8.49 9.53 -17.65
CA LEU A 283 -8.51 9.14 -16.25
C LEU A 283 -9.67 9.73 -15.45
N LEU A 284 -9.83 11.06 -15.47
CA LEU A 284 -10.86 11.72 -14.66
C LEU A 284 -12.28 11.40 -15.18
N PRO A 285 -12.58 11.48 -16.49
CA PRO A 285 -13.87 11.04 -17.02
C PRO A 285 -14.20 9.58 -16.69
N PHE A 286 -13.23 8.67 -16.80
CA PHE A 286 -13.42 7.26 -16.44
C PHE A 286 -13.81 7.09 -14.96
N LEU A 287 -13.12 7.79 -14.05
CA LEU A 287 -13.43 7.74 -12.63
C LEU A 287 -14.78 8.40 -12.29
N MET A 288 -15.17 9.47 -12.99
CA MET A 288 -16.49 10.08 -12.85
C MET A 288 -17.60 9.11 -13.25
N VAL A 289 -17.44 8.43 -14.40
CA VAL A 289 -18.37 7.37 -14.85
C VAL A 289 -18.42 6.27 -13.80
N LEU A 290 -17.28 5.78 -13.31
CA LEU A 290 -17.24 4.76 -12.28
C LEU A 290 -18.04 5.18 -11.03
N VAL A 291 -17.82 6.38 -10.50
CA VAL A 291 -18.55 6.93 -9.35
C VAL A 291 -20.06 6.99 -9.60
N LEU A 292 -20.49 7.44 -10.78
CA LEU A 292 -21.90 7.56 -11.14
C LEU A 292 -22.61 6.20 -11.28
N PHE A 293 -21.96 5.20 -11.87
CA PHE A 293 -22.55 3.89 -12.15
C PHE A 293 -22.45 2.91 -10.98
N SER A 294 -21.41 3.02 -10.14
CA SER A 294 -21.22 2.12 -8.99
C SER A 294 -21.94 2.57 -7.72
N GLY A 295 -22.45 3.81 -7.68
CA GLY A 295 -23.04 4.41 -6.48
C GLY A 295 -22.02 4.76 -5.39
N MET A 296 -20.72 4.60 -5.66
CA MET A 296 -19.64 4.92 -4.72
C MET A 296 -19.62 6.42 -4.40
N ASN A 297 -19.70 6.78 -3.12
CA ASN A 297 -19.74 8.18 -2.69
C ASN A 297 -18.60 8.56 -1.73
N ASN A 298 -17.72 7.62 -1.36
CA ASN A 298 -16.60 7.84 -0.45
C ASN A 298 -15.24 7.58 -1.11
N VAL A 299 -14.87 8.41 -2.08
CA VAL A 299 -13.58 8.30 -2.76
C VAL A 299 -12.45 8.76 -1.82
N ARG A 300 -11.55 7.85 -1.45
CA ARG A 300 -10.39 8.16 -0.62
C ARG A 300 -9.14 8.43 -1.46
N THR A 301 -8.35 9.43 -1.09
CA THR A 301 -7.13 9.85 -1.81
C THR A 301 -6.14 8.71 -2.06
N HIS A 302 -5.86 7.90 -1.03
CA HIS A 302 -4.88 6.80 -1.15
C HIS A 302 -5.32 5.68 -2.10
N TRP A 303 -6.61 5.59 -2.46
CA TRP A 303 -7.07 4.63 -3.48
C TRP A 303 -6.63 5.02 -4.88
N LEU A 304 -6.43 6.32 -5.12
CA LEU A 304 -6.07 6.88 -6.41
C LEU A 304 -4.56 6.84 -6.70
N VAL A 305 -3.72 6.39 -5.75
CA VAL A 305 -2.26 6.38 -5.92
C VAL A 305 -1.80 5.60 -7.16
N PRO A 306 -2.25 4.34 -7.41
CA PRO A 306 -1.86 3.61 -8.62
C PRO A 306 -2.39 4.24 -9.92
N LEU A 307 -3.37 5.14 -9.83
CA LEU A 307 -3.99 5.84 -10.95
C LEU A 307 -3.30 7.18 -11.25
N TYR A 308 -2.83 7.90 -10.22
CA TYR A 308 -2.33 9.28 -10.33
C TYR A 308 -0.79 9.40 -10.26
N PHE A 309 -0.05 8.32 -10.10
CA PHE A 309 1.41 8.38 -9.88
C PHE A 309 2.23 9.01 -11.02
N LEU A 310 1.67 9.07 -12.23
CA LEU A 310 2.31 9.61 -13.44
C LEU A 310 2.10 11.12 -13.62
N TYR A 311 1.33 11.80 -12.76
CA TYR A 311 1.09 13.24 -12.90
C TYR A 311 2.36 14.09 -12.93
N PRO A 312 3.40 13.85 -12.10
CA PRO A 312 4.63 14.60 -12.21
C PRO A 312 5.30 14.43 -13.57
N LEU A 313 5.34 13.20 -14.08
CA LEU A 313 5.85 12.90 -15.42
C LEU A 313 5.06 13.64 -16.50
N CYS A 314 3.73 13.69 -16.39
CA CYS A 314 2.85 14.44 -17.30
C CYS A 314 3.17 15.94 -17.27
N LEU A 315 3.32 16.54 -16.09
CA LEU A 315 3.66 17.97 -15.96
C LEU A 315 5.07 18.27 -16.47
N PHE A 316 6.04 17.40 -16.19
CA PHE A 316 7.40 17.56 -16.72
C PHE A 316 7.44 17.47 -18.26
N SER A 317 6.51 16.74 -18.88
CA SER A 317 6.42 16.66 -20.34
C SER A 317 6.04 17.99 -21.00
N LEU A 318 5.48 18.94 -20.24
CA LEU A 318 5.16 20.31 -20.68
C LEU A 318 6.34 21.28 -20.53
N ILE A 319 7.45 20.90 -19.88
CA ILE A 319 8.54 21.82 -19.59
C ILE A 319 9.27 22.22 -20.88
N ARG A 320 9.55 23.52 -21.04
CA ARG A 320 10.46 24.01 -22.09
C ARG A 320 11.92 23.74 -21.72
N ILE A 321 12.42 22.57 -22.11
CA ILE A 321 13.79 22.11 -21.79
C ILE A 321 14.85 23.13 -22.22
N GLU A 322 14.70 23.75 -23.39
CA GLU A 322 15.62 24.77 -23.93
C GLU A 322 15.77 26.01 -23.04
N LYS A 323 14.75 26.33 -22.23
CA LYS A 323 14.74 27.47 -21.32
C LYS A 323 15.14 27.09 -19.89
N CYS A 324 15.51 25.83 -19.64
CA CYS A 324 15.83 25.35 -18.30
C CYS A 324 17.31 25.49 -17.98
N SER A 325 17.65 26.42 -17.08
CA SER A 325 18.97 26.49 -16.47
C SER A 325 19.21 25.31 -15.52
N ILE A 326 20.43 24.77 -15.52
CA ILE A 326 20.85 23.72 -14.59
C ILE A 326 20.69 24.13 -13.12
N THR A 327 20.87 25.42 -12.82
CA THR A 327 20.72 25.99 -11.47
C THR A 327 19.27 25.87 -10.98
N VAL A 328 18.30 26.12 -11.86
CA VAL A 328 16.88 26.03 -11.54
C VAL A 328 16.49 24.57 -11.26
N VAL A 329 16.96 23.63 -12.07
CA VAL A 329 16.72 22.19 -11.83
C VAL A 329 17.32 21.76 -10.49
N LYS A 330 18.56 22.18 -10.16
CA LYS A 330 19.19 21.88 -8.87
C LYS A 330 18.40 22.45 -7.68
N LYS A 331 17.89 23.68 -7.77
CA LYS A 331 17.02 24.29 -6.74
C LYS A 331 15.74 23.48 -6.55
N TYR A 332 15.11 23.04 -7.63
CA TYR A 332 13.91 22.19 -7.56
C TYR A 332 14.19 20.82 -6.91
N LEU A 333 15.31 20.18 -7.27
CA LEU A 333 15.74 18.92 -6.66
C LEU A 333 16.00 19.10 -5.16
N PHE A 334 16.67 20.18 -4.76
CA PHE A 334 16.89 20.52 -3.36
C PHE A 334 15.56 20.69 -2.60
N LEU A 335 14.59 21.40 -3.19
CA LEU A 335 13.25 21.54 -2.60
C LEU A 335 12.61 20.16 -2.36
N CYS A 336 12.63 19.27 -3.35
CA CYS A 336 12.03 17.94 -3.20
C CYS A 336 12.71 17.13 -2.08
N LEU A 337 14.04 17.17 -2.00
CA LEU A 337 14.80 16.50 -0.94
C LEU A 337 14.52 17.11 0.43
N ALA A 338 14.46 18.44 0.53
CA ALA A 338 14.14 19.15 1.77
C ALA A 338 12.73 18.84 2.26
N VAL A 339 11.74 18.80 1.36
CA VAL A 339 10.37 18.38 1.67
C VAL A 339 10.34 16.94 2.17
N GLN A 340 11.00 16.00 1.47
CA GLN A 340 11.02 14.60 1.90
C GLN A 340 11.70 14.44 3.27
N LEU A 341 12.80 15.17 3.52
CA LEU A 341 13.48 15.16 4.81
C LEU A 341 12.57 15.69 5.92
N ALA A 342 11.89 16.83 5.69
CA ALA A 342 10.95 17.39 6.66
C ALA A 342 9.78 16.43 6.97
N ILE A 343 9.28 15.71 5.97
CA ILE A 343 8.25 14.69 6.13
C ILE A 343 8.75 13.52 6.99
N ILE A 344 9.97 13.02 6.73
CA ILE A 344 10.58 11.96 7.52
C ILE A 344 10.80 12.42 8.97
N SER A 345 11.32 13.64 9.17
CA SER A 345 11.47 14.21 10.52
C SER A 345 10.12 14.34 11.23
N SER A 346 9.07 14.77 10.53
CA SER A 346 7.71 14.84 11.08
C SER A 346 7.20 13.46 11.49
N TRP A 347 7.42 12.45 10.66
CA TRP A 347 7.06 11.06 10.96
C TRP A 347 7.77 10.56 12.24
N MET A 348 9.07 10.79 12.36
CA MET A 348 9.83 10.43 13.57
C MET A 348 9.28 11.09 14.84
N ILE A 349 8.86 12.34 14.76
CA ILE A 349 8.35 13.10 15.91
C ILE A 349 6.91 12.69 16.27
N ARG A 350 6.07 12.37 15.27
CA ARG A 350 4.64 12.11 15.46
C ARG A 350 4.32 10.69 15.88
N VAL A 351 4.98 9.67 15.33
CA VAL A 351 4.65 8.26 15.62
C VAL A 351 4.72 7.94 17.11
N PRO A 352 5.73 8.40 17.87
CA PRO A 352 5.77 8.17 19.32
C PRO A 352 4.59 8.79 20.08
N LYS A 353 4.01 9.87 19.55
CA LYS A 353 2.95 10.66 20.18
C LYS A 353 1.53 10.21 19.81
N LEU A 354 1.37 9.44 18.72
CA LEU A 354 0.09 8.90 18.26
C LEU A 354 -0.28 7.59 18.97
N ALA A 355 0.65 7.02 19.74
CA ALA A 355 0.40 5.89 20.62
C ALA A 355 -0.33 6.37 21.88
N ASP A 356 -1.58 6.85 21.75
CA ASP A 356 -2.43 7.24 22.89
C ASP A 356 -2.85 6.03 23.76
N PHE A 357 -2.43 4.82 23.35
CA PHE A 357 -2.62 3.58 24.08
C PHE A 357 -1.34 3.23 24.87
N PRO A 358 -1.45 2.98 26.19
CA PRO A 358 -0.32 2.68 27.07
C PRO A 358 0.17 1.22 26.91
N LEU A 359 0.46 0.82 25.67
CA LEU A 359 0.86 -0.54 25.29
C LEU A 359 2.01 -1.07 26.14
N LYS A 360 3.00 -0.21 26.43
CA LYS A 360 4.16 -0.60 27.23
C LYS A 360 3.78 -1.04 28.64
N THR A 361 2.93 -0.26 29.31
CA THR A 361 2.42 -0.58 30.65
C THR A 361 1.62 -1.88 30.62
N VAL A 362 0.71 -2.03 29.64
CA VAL A 362 -0.06 -3.27 29.44
C VAL A 362 0.85 -4.48 29.27
N VAL A 363 1.86 -4.38 28.40
CA VAL A 363 2.79 -5.47 28.12
C VAL A 363 3.62 -5.81 29.36
N GLN A 364 4.07 -4.81 30.13
CA GLN A 364 4.81 -5.03 31.38
C GLN A 364 3.94 -5.71 32.43
N ASP A 365 2.69 -5.26 32.60
CA ASP A 365 1.71 -5.87 33.51
C ASP A 365 1.34 -7.29 33.11
N ILE A 366 1.40 -7.62 31.81
CA ILE A 366 1.16 -8.98 31.34
C ILE A 366 2.37 -9.87 31.65
N LYS A 367 3.59 -9.39 31.38
CA LYS A 367 4.85 -10.10 31.59
C LYS A 367 5.21 -10.32 33.06
N SER A 368 4.70 -9.49 33.98
CA SER A 368 4.90 -9.65 35.42
C SER A 368 4.06 -10.77 36.04
N ARG A 369 3.10 -11.35 35.29
CA ARG A 369 2.25 -12.45 35.77
C ARG A 369 2.93 -13.80 35.59
N PRO A 370 2.61 -14.81 36.42
CA PRO A 370 3.28 -16.11 36.40
C PRO A 370 3.04 -16.91 35.12
N VAL A 371 1.90 -16.73 34.45
CA VAL A 371 1.53 -17.47 33.24
C VAL A 371 1.63 -16.58 32.01
N ASN A 372 2.51 -16.94 31.08
CA ASN A 372 2.63 -16.31 29.77
C ASN A 372 1.57 -16.87 28.81
N PRO A 373 0.86 -16.01 28.06
CA PRO A 373 -0.15 -16.47 27.11
C PRO A 373 0.51 -17.18 25.91
N THR A 374 -0.08 -18.30 25.50
CA THR A 374 0.28 -19.01 24.26
C THR A 374 -0.59 -18.60 23.08
N VAL A 375 -1.79 -18.07 23.35
CA VAL A 375 -2.76 -17.60 22.36
C VAL A 375 -3.33 -16.25 22.78
N ILE A 376 -3.54 -15.34 21.84
CA ILE A 376 -4.23 -14.06 22.08
C ILE A 376 -5.51 -14.01 21.25
N VAL A 377 -6.63 -13.67 21.87
CA VAL A 377 -7.92 -13.47 21.19
C VAL A 377 -8.31 -12.01 21.29
N SER A 378 -8.68 -11.39 20.18
CA SER A 378 -9.13 -9.99 20.17
C SER A 378 -10.19 -9.72 19.09
N ASP A 379 -10.94 -8.64 19.27
CA ASP A 379 -11.81 -8.03 18.26
C ASP A 379 -11.13 -6.89 17.50
N SER A 380 -9.95 -6.46 17.94
CA SER A 380 -9.12 -5.46 17.26
C SER A 380 -7.85 -6.09 16.70
N HIS A 381 -7.67 -6.00 15.37
CA HIS A 381 -6.43 -6.40 14.71
C HIS A 381 -5.23 -5.54 15.15
N TRP A 382 -5.46 -4.26 15.51
CA TRP A 382 -4.39 -3.38 15.97
C TRP A 382 -3.85 -3.83 17.32
N LEU A 383 -4.76 -4.07 18.29
CA LEU A 383 -4.39 -4.54 19.62
C LEU A 383 -3.77 -5.94 19.57
N LEU A 384 -4.38 -6.85 18.80
CA LEU A 384 -3.90 -8.21 18.61
C LEU A 384 -2.47 -8.24 18.07
N GLY A 385 -2.23 -7.61 16.92
CA GLY A 385 -0.90 -7.57 16.30
C GLY A 385 0.15 -6.91 17.20
N SER A 386 -0.24 -5.85 17.90
CA SER A 386 0.63 -5.15 18.86
C SER A 386 1.02 -6.04 20.04
N LEU A 387 0.07 -6.76 20.64
CA LEU A 387 0.34 -7.68 21.75
C LEU A 387 1.14 -8.89 21.29
N MET A 388 0.80 -9.51 20.16
CA MET A 388 1.55 -10.62 19.58
C MET A 388 3.02 -10.27 19.41
N LEU A 389 3.31 -9.10 18.85
CA LEU A 389 4.69 -8.63 18.66
C LEU A 389 5.43 -8.43 19.98
N ASN A 390 4.82 -7.73 20.93
CA ASN A 390 5.51 -7.31 22.16
C ASN A 390 5.60 -8.43 23.22
N LEU A 391 4.71 -9.42 23.16
CA LEU A 391 4.71 -10.62 24.00
C LEU A 391 5.35 -11.84 23.30
N ALA A 392 5.72 -11.72 22.02
CA ALA A 392 6.25 -12.79 21.18
C ALA A 392 5.31 -14.01 21.08
N VAL A 393 3.99 -13.77 21.11
CA VAL A 393 2.97 -14.81 20.95
C VAL A 393 2.74 -15.07 19.46
N LYS A 394 2.82 -16.34 19.07
CA LYS A 394 2.74 -16.75 17.66
C LYS A 394 1.32 -16.92 17.15
N GLU A 395 0.37 -17.20 18.03
CA GLU A 395 -1.01 -17.51 17.69
C GLU A 395 -1.93 -16.39 18.16
N GLY A 396 -2.58 -15.74 17.20
CA GLY A 396 -3.52 -14.66 17.42
C GLY A 396 -4.80 -14.89 16.63
N ILE A 397 -5.93 -14.80 17.32
CA ILE A 397 -7.26 -15.03 16.76
C ILE A 397 -8.03 -13.71 16.75
N LEU A 398 -8.49 -13.32 15.56
CA LEU A 398 -9.35 -12.16 15.38
C LEU A 398 -10.82 -12.62 15.37
N ILE A 399 -11.48 -12.53 16.52
CA ILE A 399 -12.76 -13.18 16.81
C ILE A 399 -13.90 -12.78 15.86
N ASN A 400 -13.82 -11.57 15.28
CA ASN A 400 -14.80 -11.08 14.31
C ASN A 400 -14.78 -11.84 12.97
N PHE A 401 -13.72 -12.60 12.68
CA PHE A 401 -13.58 -13.38 11.45
C PHE A 401 -13.56 -14.90 11.69
N GLU A 402 -13.32 -15.35 12.92
CA GLU A 402 -13.31 -16.76 13.31
C GLU A 402 -14.10 -16.95 14.62
N PRO A 403 -15.43 -17.12 14.57
CA PRO A 403 -16.27 -17.21 15.78
C PRO A 403 -16.22 -18.57 16.48
N HIS A 404 -15.62 -19.60 15.85
CA HIS A 404 -15.50 -20.95 16.40
C HIS A 404 -14.04 -21.37 16.40
N VAL A 405 -13.37 -21.29 17.56
CA VAL A 405 -11.95 -21.64 17.68
C VAL A 405 -11.70 -22.58 18.84
N HIS A 406 -10.96 -23.65 18.56
CA HIS A 406 -10.41 -24.52 19.59
C HIS A 406 -9.20 -23.83 20.20
N LEU A 407 -9.34 -23.43 21.46
CA LEU A 407 -8.27 -22.80 22.22
C LEU A 407 -7.49 -23.87 22.99
N SER A 408 -6.16 -23.89 22.83
CA SER A 408 -5.27 -24.76 23.61
C SER A 408 -4.21 -23.94 24.35
N GLY A 409 -4.13 -24.15 25.66
CA GLY A 409 -3.16 -23.48 26.54
C GLY A 409 -3.63 -22.12 27.09
N PRO A 410 -2.75 -21.38 27.77
CA PRO A 410 -3.09 -20.10 28.38
C PRO A 410 -3.50 -19.03 27.35
N VAL A 411 -4.76 -18.62 27.38
CA VAL A 411 -5.30 -17.59 26.47
C VAL A 411 -5.30 -16.22 27.12
N LEU A 412 -4.94 -15.20 26.36
CA LEU A 412 -5.16 -13.79 26.67
C LEU A 412 -6.30 -13.26 25.79
N ALA A 413 -7.46 -12.99 26.39
CA ALA A 413 -8.50 -12.17 25.73
C ALA A 413 -8.17 -10.69 25.89
N ALA A 414 -8.28 -9.90 24.82
CA ALA A 414 -8.04 -8.46 24.83
C ALA A 414 -8.97 -7.74 23.85
N TRP A 415 -9.55 -6.58 24.21
CA TRP A 415 -10.43 -5.81 23.33
C TRP A 415 -10.21 -4.31 23.45
N GLU A 416 -10.71 -3.57 22.47
CA GLU A 416 -10.79 -2.10 22.51
C GLU A 416 -12.22 -1.65 22.87
N GLY A 417 -12.40 -0.89 23.94
CA GLY A 417 -13.72 -0.31 24.25
C GLY A 417 -14.00 -0.02 25.72
N THR A 418 -15.28 0.15 26.08
CA THR A 418 -15.74 0.50 27.43
C THR A 418 -15.65 -0.68 28.42
N THR A 419 -15.91 -0.42 29.71
CA THR A 419 -15.80 -1.39 30.83
C THR A 419 -16.72 -2.61 30.76
N LYS A 420 -17.61 -2.70 29.77
CA LYS A 420 -18.49 -3.87 29.60
C LYS A 420 -17.73 -4.96 28.85
N SER A 421 -17.75 -6.17 29.40
CA SER A 421 -17.23 -7.36 28.70
C SER A 421 -17.94 -7.54 27.36
N PRO A 422 -17.20 -7.79 26.26
CA PRO A 422 -17.80 -7.96 24.95
C PRO A 422 -18.57 -9.28 24.89
N TRP A 423 -19.58 -9.34 24.01
CA TRP A 423 -20.46 -10.51 23.87
C TRP A 423 -19.70 -11.79 23.54
N TRP A 424 -18.63 -11.68 22.75
CA TRP A 424 -17.83 -12.82 22.30
C TRP A 424 -17.03 -13.48 23.44
N LEU A 425 -16.81 -12.74 24.54
CA LEU A 425 -16.11 -13.26 25.71
C LEU A 425 -16.87 -14.41 26.36
N ALA A 426 -18.21 -14.37 26.33
CA ALA A 426 -19.06 -15.41 26.89
C ALA A 426 -19.03 -16.72 26.08
N GLY A 427 -18.65 -16.64 24.79
CA GLY A 427 -18.52 -17.80 23.90
C GLY A 427 -17.18 -18.54 24.06
N LEU A 428 -16.21 -17.96 24.79
CA LEU A 428 -14.97 -18.65 25.15
C LEU A 428 -15.26 -19.55 26.36
N ASN A 429 -15.26 -20.87 26.14
CA ASN A 429 -15.78 -21.89 27.06
C ASN A 429 -15.18 -21.80 28.50
N PRO A 430 -15.94 -21.39 29.53
CA PRO A 430 -15.43 -20.98 30.85
C PRO A 430 -15.07 -22.17 31.77
N GLY A 431 -13.80 -22.60 31.81
CA GLY A 431 -13.13 -22.81 33.11
C GLY A 431 -13.07 -21.54 33.99
N GLU A 432 -12.53 -21.65 35.22
CA GLU A 432 -12.56 -20.59 36.25
C GLU A 432 -12.16 -19.20 35.70
N ARG A 433 -13.12 -18.27 35.74
CA ARG A 433 -12.88 -16.86 35.44
C ARG A 433 -12.24 -16.20 36.63
N ASP A 434 -10.94 -15.92 36.55
CA ASP A 434 -10.33 -14.95 37.45
C ASP A 434 -10.69 -13.54 36.94
N ASP A 435 -11.92 -13.09 37.25
CA ASP A 435 -12.50 -11.80 36.83
C ASP A 435 -11.77 -10.56 37.39
N LYS A 436 -10.56 -10.72 37.94
CA LYS A 436 -9.99 -9.72 38.85
C LYS A 436 -9.23 -8.57 38.24
N ILE A 437 -8.93 -8.52 36.93
CA ILE A 437 -8.17 -7.37 36.41
C ILE A 437 -8.69 -6.88 35.06
N VAL A 438 -9.66 -5.96 35.14
CA VAL A 438 -9.83 -4.89 34.15
C VAL A 438 -8.70 -3.88 34.38
N THR A 439 -7.62 -3.94 33.60
CA THR A 439 -6.62 -2.86 33.63
C THR A 439 -7.20 -1.68 32.85
N ARG A 440 -7.80 -0.73 33.59
CA ARG A 440 -8.20 0.57 33.05
C ARG A 440 -6.95 1.45 33.01
N ILE A 441 -6.52 1.85 31.82
CA ILE A 441 -5.33 2.72 31.70
C ILE A 441 -5.68 4.05 31.01
N HIS A 442 -6.84 4.20 30.35
CA HIS A 442 -7.26 5.50 29.79
C HIS A 442 -8.79 5.66 29.65
N LYS A 443 -9.28 6.92 29.60
CA LYS A 443 -10.72 7.26 29.52
C LYS A 443 -11.46 6.67 28.30
N ASN A 444 -10.75 6.22 27.28
CA ASN A 444 -11.31 5.72 26.01
C ASN A 444 -10.99 4.24 25.71
N SER A 445 -10.40 3.49 26.66
CA SER A 445 -10.10 2.06 26.46
C SER A 445 -10.04 1.27 27.78
N ALA A 446 -10.64 0.08 27.76
CA ALA A 446 -10.61 -0.92 28.82
C ALA A 446 -10.04 -2.21 28.25
N ILE A 447 -9.13 -2.82 29.00
CA ILE A 447 -8.63 -4.17 28.77
C ILE A 447 -9.16 -4.98 29.93
N SER A 448 -9.91 -6.06 29.71
CA SER A 448 -9.99 -7.12 30.72
C SER A 448 -9.27 -8.34 30.21
N ARG A 449 -8.52 -8.93 31.13
CA ARG A 449 -7.80 -10.18 30.93
C ARG A 449 -8.67 -11.27 31.53
N LEU A 450 -9.11 -12.20 30.69
CA LEU A 450 -9.44 -13.53 31.18
C LEU A 450 -8.14 -14.31 31.33
N SER A 451 -7.86 -14.82 32.52
CA SER A 451 -6.83 -15.84 32.74
C SER A 451 -7.50 -17.19 32.88
N TRP A 452 -7.03 -18.16 32.10
CA TRP A 452 -7.28 -19.57 32.35
C TRP A 452 -6.17 -20.08 33.27
N LEU A 453 -6.51 -20.42 34.50
CA LEU A 453 -5.75 -21.39 35.27
C LEU A 453 -6.18 -22.76 34.75
N ALA A 454 -5.34 -23.40 33.95
CA ALA A 454 -5.42 -24.85 33.81
C ALA A 454 -4.45 -25.41 34.84
N GLU A 455 -4.96 -25.83 35.99
CA GLU A 455 -4.34 -26.92 36.74
C GLU A 455 -5.42 -27.99 36.98
N PRO A 456 -5.04 -29.28 37.00
CA PRO A 456 -5.97 -30.41 37.09
C PRO A 456 -6.85 -30.37 38.35
#